data_AF-A0A2L0UDA6-F1
#
_entry.id   AF-A0A2L0UDA6-F1
#
_cell.length_a   1.000
_cell.length_b   1.000
_cell.length_c   1.000
_cell.angle_alpha   90.00
_cell.angle_beta   90.00
_cell.angle_gamma   90.00
#
_symmetry.space_group_name_H-M   'P 1'
#
loop_
_entity.id
_entity.type
_entity.pdbx_description
1 polymer ?
#
loop_
_entity_poly.entity_id
_entity_poly.type
_entity_poly.pdbx_seq_one_letter_code
_entity_poly.pdbx_strand_id
1 'polypeptide(L)'
;MDHHPDGHHRPRQQRQQLQGWWGETTVRHHRPAPARTAGHPFQPVWNQPPPRRHGVLNVLLVIVAALVVAGVLLLLSLSLGPSAFLLCGILALVPLGICLLGLRWIDRWDPEPRGALLFAFLWGAGTSVVVTLLLGTYVVELLVSALGTSSPEVIGPVLQAPLVEEFAKGLGVLILVYTRRSHFDGPVDGIVYAGTVAAGFAFTENILYFGSAVAESGNAGALVGVFILRGLFSPFAHVMFTSLLGFVLGFALSRGGGNARILGAFVLGLLPAIAGHMLWNGGTLVLFNDFFLFYLVVQVPLFVAAVISVVLLRRSERRLTEARLGDYARAGWFTPEEVRMLATRPGRSQALAWAQSVGAERDMRAFIRTGSRIAYTRQRMLGGRRDADYAAEERRLLDDATQRRARIFQLASAAR
;
A
#
# COMPACT_ATOMS: atom_id res chain seq x y z
N MET A 1 32.27 -37.56 41.38
CA MET A 1 31.83 -38.72 40.60
C MET A 1 30.38 -38.99 40.99
N ASP A 2 29.44 -38.11 40.67
CA ASP A 2 28.87 -37.80 39.34
C ASP A 2 28.06 -38.96 38.77
N HIS A 3 26.72 -38.89 38.86
CA HIS A 3 25.87 -38.45 37.75
C HIS A 3 24.40 -38.88 37.96
N HIS A 4 23.52 -37.88 38.12
CA HIS A 4 22.17 -37.91 37.54
C HIS A 4 22.27 -37.44 36.07
N PRO A 5 21.35 -37.86 35.19
CA PRO A 5 20.46 -36.83 34.67
C PRO A 5 19.00 -37.28 34.45
N ASP A 6 18.10 -36.41 34.90
CA ASP A 6 16.69 -36.36 34.54
C ASP A 6 16.49 -35.99 33.07
N GLY A 7 15.67 -36.77 32.37
CA GLY A 7 15.17 -36.46 31.03
C GLY A 7 14.06 -35.42 31.07
N HIS A 8 14.39 -34.15 30.85
CA HIS A 8 13.39 -33.12 30.61
C HIS A 8 12.80 -33.23 29.19
N HIS A 9 11.58 -33.77 29.11
CA HIS A 9 10.69 -33.59 27.97
C HIS A 9 10.40 -32.10 27.75
N ARG A 10 10.92 -31.52 26.66
CA ARG A 10 10.46 -30.22 26.14
C ARG A 10 9.05 -30.39 25.53
N PRO A 11 8.08 -29.49 25.79
CA PRO A 11 6.74 -29.63 25.22
C PRO A 11 6.75 -29.30 23.71
N ARG A 12 6.36 -30.29 22.90
CA ARG A 12 6.11 -30.18 21.44
C ARG A 12 5.04 -29.14 21.06
N GLN A 13 4.26 -28.63 22.01
CA GLN A 13 3.14 -27.70 21.76
C GLN A 13 3.57 -26.30 21.29
N GLN A 14 4.80 -25.85 21.59
CA GLN A 14 5.22 -24.48 21.25
C GLN A 14 5.59 -24.30 19.77
N ARG A 15 5.82 -25.39 19.01
CA ARG A 15 6.07 -25.34 17.56
C ARG A 15 4.80 -25.09 16.73
N GLN A 16 3.62 -25.47 17.23
CA GLN A 16 2.38 -25.40 16.43
C GLN A 16 1.75 -24.00 16.39
N GLN A 17 2.04 -23.10 17.33
CA GLN A 17 1.43 -21.76 17.33
C GLN A 17 2.08 -20.75 16.38
N LEU A 18 3.23 -21.07 15.78
CA LEU A 18 3.93 -20.19 14.82
C LEU A 18 3.59 -20.47 13.35
N GLN A 19 2.63 -21.37 13.07
CA GLN A 19 2.31 -21.88 11.73
C GLN A 19 1.38 -20.93 10.94
N GLY A 20 1.87 -19.75 10.63
CA GLY A 20 1.33 -18.90 9.57
C GLY A 20 2.35 -18.71 8.46
N TRP A 21 1.91 -18.40 7.23
CA TRP A 21 2.77 -18.17 6.06
C TRP A 21 3.98 -17.24 6.35
N TRP A 22 3.83 -16.29 7.27
CA TRP A 22 4.89 -15.39 7.75
C TRP A 22 5.74 -15.92 8.91
N GLY A 23 5.19 -16.79 9.77
CA GLY A 23 5.84 -17.24 11.00
C GLY A 23 6.95 -18.25 10.76
N GLU A 24 6.77 -19.19 9.83
CA GLU A 24 7.75 -20.23 9.51
C GLU A 24 8.91 -19.72 8.63
N THR A 25 8.69 -18.68 7.82
CA THR A 25 9.67 -18.21 6.82
C THR A 25 10.61 -17.10 7.30
N THR A 26 10.47 -16.58 8.52
CA THR A 26 11.13 -15.32 8.94
C THR A 26 12.03 -15.41 10.18
N VAL A 27 11.98 -16.47 10.98
CA VAL A 27 12.82 -16.60 12.17
C VAL A 27 14.18 -17.19 11.79
N ARG A 28 15.21 -16.35 11.63
CA ARG A 28 16.60 -16.82 11.43
C ARG A 28 17.37 -16.96 12.74
N HIS A 29 17.03 -16.17 13.76
CA HIS A 29 17.68 -16.21 15.07
C HIS A 29 16.65 -16.11 16.20
N HIS A 30 16.77 -16.98 17.20
CA HIS A 30 15.93 -16.94 18.40
C HIS A 30 16.57 -15.98 19.42
N ARG A 31 16.16 -14.71 19.39
CA ARG A 31 16.53 -13.74 20.43
C ARG A 31 15.32 -13.49 21.33
N PRO A 32 15.39 -13.72 22.65
CA PRO A 32 14.28 -13.39 23.54
C PRO A 32 14.01 -11.87 23.56
N ALA A 33 12.78 -11.46 23.92
CA ALA A 33 12.50 -10.04 24.15
C ALA A 33 13.23 -9.58 25.41
N PRO A 34 13.77 -8.34 25.45
CA PRO A 34 14.47 -7.85 26.64
C PRO A 34 13.49 -7.81 27.83
N ALA A 35 13.89 -8.39 28.95
CA ALA A 35 13.11 -8.35 30.18
C ALA A 35 12.99 -6.91 30.68
N ARG A 36 11.84 -6.59 31.30
CA ARG A 36 11.65 -5.31 31.98
C ARG A 36 12.47 -5.28 33.28
N THR A 37 13.67 -4.72 33.24
CA THR A 37 14.43 -4.39 34.45
C THR A 37 13.80 -3.18 35.13
N ALA A 38 13.40 -3.33 36.40
CA ALA A 38 13.00 -2.21 37.23
C ALA A 38 14.23 -1.33 37.52
N GLY A 39 14.14 -0.04 37.20
CA GLY A 39 15.10 0.97 37.64
C GLY A 39 16.31 1.18 36.74
N HIS A 40 16.24 2.21 35.90
CA HIS A 40 17.33 3.16 35.72
C HIS A 40 16.71 4.56 35.60
N PRO A 41 17.16 5.57 36.36
CA PRO A 41 16.76 6.95 36.12
C PRO A 41 17.27 7.37 34.74
N PHE A 42 16.35 7.81 33.89
CA PHE A 42 16.66 8.25 32.54
C PHE A 42 17.25 9.66 32.60
N GLN A 43 18.48 9.85 32.11
CA GLN A 43 18.92 11.19 31.72
C GLN A 43 18.30 11.53 30.36
N PRO A 44 17.61 12.68 30.22
CA PRO A 44 17.01 13.09 28.95
C PRO A 44 18.11 13.48 27.97
N VAL A 45 18.54 12.51 27.18
CA VAL A 45 19.46 12.71 26.07
C VAL A 45 18.62 13.25 24.89
N TRP A 46 18.49 14.59 24.87
CA TRP A 46 18.12 15.49 23.75
C TRP A 46 16.67 15.97 23.58
N ASN A 47 16.55 17.30 23.76
CA ASN A 47 15.57 18.22 23.17
C ASN A 47 15.93 18.63 21.73
N GLN A 48 16.66 17.82 20.97
CA GLN A 48 16.89 18.14 19.55
C GLN A 48 15.71 17.63 18.72
N PRO A 49 14.84 18.50 18.17
CA PRO A 49 13.90 18.06 17.16
C PRO A 49 14.72 17.41 16.02
N PRO A 50 14.32 16.24 15.49
CA PRO A 50 15.01 15.65 14.36
C PRO A 50 15.06 16.69 13.23
N PRO A 51 16.17 16.80 12.48
CA PRO A 51 16.27 17.76 11.40
C PRO A 51 15.15 17.49 10.39
N ARG A 52 14.16 18.39 10.33
CA ARG A 52 13.07 18.35 9.36
C ARG A 52 13.58 18.76 7.98
N ARG A 53 14.40 17.91 7.35
CA ARG A 53 14.95 18.17 6.01
C ARG A 53 14.06 17.70 4.85
N HIS A 54 12.89 17.15 5.13
CA HIS A 54 11.98 16.64 4.09
C HIS A 54 10.77 17.53 3.80
N GLY A 55 10.63 18.71 4.41
CA GLY A 55 9.48 19.59 4.14
C GLY A 55 9.48 20.17 2.72
N VAL A 56 10.59 20.79 2.33
CA VAL A 56 10.68 21.57 1.08
C VAL A 56 10.62 20.68 -0.15
N LEU A 57 11.37 19.57 -0.20
CA LEU A 57 11.34 18.63 -1.33
C LEU A 57 9.94 18.01 -1.50
N ASN A 58 9.24 17.69 -0.40
CA ASN A 58 7.89 17.15 -0.48
C ASN A 58 6.89 18.17 -1.02
N VAL A 59 6.98 19.42 -0.58
CA VAL A 59 6.15 20.51 -1.10
C VAL A 59 6.45 20.73 -2.58
N LEU A 60 7.72 20.74 -2.97
CA LEU A 60 8.14 20.89 -4.37
C LEU A 60 7.61 19.74 -5.25
N LEU A 61 7.75 18.49 -4.82
CA LEU A 61 7.26 17.32 -5.57
C LEU A 61 5.73 17.35 -5.74
N VAL A 62 4.98 17.76 -4.69
CA VAL A 62 3.53 17.89 -4.77
C VAL A 62 3.13 19.05 -5.68
N ILE A 63 3.81 20.20 -5.60
CA ILE A 63 3.57 21.35 -6.49
C ILE A 63 3.83 20.96 -7.94
N VAL A 64 4.97 20.33 -8.23
CA VAL A 64 5.30 19.88 -9.59
C VAL A 64 4.27 18.88 -10.09
N ALA A 65 3.90 17.87 -9.28
CA ALA A 65 2.87 16.90 -9.66
C ALA A 65 1.50 17.57 -9.91
N ALA A 66 1.13 18.57 -9.10
CA ALA A 66 -0.10 19.33 -9.28
C ALA A 66 -0.08 20.19 -10.55
N LEU A 67 1.05 20.83 -10.87
CA LEU A 67 1.23 21.58 -12.11
C LEU A 67 1.15 20.67 -13.34
N VAL A 68 1.75 19.47 -13.27
CA VAL A 68 1.64 18.47 -14.35
C VAL A 68 0.19 18.04 -14.53
N VAL A 69 -0.53 17.74 -13.45
CA VAL A 69 -1.97 17.41 -13.52
C VAL A 69 -2.76 18.58 -14.11
N ALA A 70 -2.51 19.82 -13.68
CA ALA A 70 -3.19 20.99 -14.23
C ALA A 70 -2.92 21.16 -15.73
N GLY A 71 -1.68 20.94 -16.18
CA GLY A 71 -1.31 20.94 -17.59
C GLY A 71 -2.03 19.85 -18.39
N VAL A 72 -2.13 18.64 -17.84
CA VAL A 72 -2.89 17.54 -18.46
C VAL A 72 -4.38 17.87 -18.55
N LEU A 73 -4.99 18.37 -17.47
CA LEU A 73 -6.40 18.75 -17.47
C LEU A 73 -6.69 19.91 -18.42
N LEU A 74 -5.77 20.89 -18.52
CA LEU A 74 -5.85 21.96 -19.51
C LEU A 74 -5.77 21.40 -20.93
N LEU A 75 -4.80 20.52 -21.21
CA LEU A 75 -4.68 19.84 -22.50
C LEU A 75 -5.99 19.11 -22.85
N LEU A 76 -6.55 18.32 -21.94
CA LEU A 76 -7.83 17.64 -22.13
C LEU A 76 -8.98 18.61 -22.39
N SER A 77 -9.06 19.72 -21.65
CA SER A 77 -10.08 20.74 -21.87
C SER A 77 -9.96 21.41 -23.23
N LEU A 78 -8.73 21.62 -23.73
CA LEU A 78 -8.48 22.19 -25.05
C LEU A 78 -8.78 21.19 -26.17
N SER A 79 -8.46 19.90 -25.96
CA SER A 79 -8.68 18.84 -26.94
C SER A 79 -10.15 18.40 -27.06
N LEU A 80 -10.87 18.28 -25.94
CA LEU A 80 -12.26 17.81 -25.91
C LEU A 80 -13.28 18.95 -25.99
N GLY A 81 -12.86 20.18 -25.70
CA GLY A 81 -13.75 21.31 -25.45
C GLY A 81 -14.20 21.38 -23.98
N PRO A 82 -14.40 22.59 -23.41
CA PRO A 82 -14.66 22.76 -21.97
C PRO A 82 -15.92 22.04 -21.46
N SER A 83 -17.00 22.02 -22.24
CA SER A 83 -18.26 21.39 -21.84
C SER A 83 -18.15 19.87 -21.75
N ALA A 84 -17.59 19.23 -22.77
CA ALA A 84 -17.35 17.79 -22.80
C ALA A 84 -16.35 17.38 -21.71
N PHE A 85 -15.27 18.16 -21.52
CA PHE A 85 -14.32 17.95 -20.44
C PHE A 85 -14.98 17.99 -19.06
N LEU A 86 -15.82 18.99 -18.77
CA LEU A 86 -16.52 19.08 -17.49
C LEU A 86 -17.48 17.91 -17.27
N LEU A 87 -18.28 17.55 -18.28
CA LEU A 87 -19.19 16.40 -18.20
C LEU A 87 -18.42 15.09 -17.94
N CYS A 88 -17.40 14.81 -18.75
CA CYS A 88 -16.59 13.59 -18.64
C CYS A 88 -15.80 13.56 -17.33
N GLY A 89 -15.29 14.72 -16.88
CA GLY A 89 -14.63 14.90 -15.59
C GLY A 89 -15.55 14.54 -14.42
N ILE A 90 -16.78 15.05 -14.42
CA ILE A 90 -17.78 14.73 -13.38
C ILE A 90 -18.11 13.23 -13.39
N LEU A 91 -18.32 12.64 -14.58
CA LEU A 91 -18.58 11.20 -14.69
C LEU A 91 -17.40 10.36 -14.18
N ALA A 92 -16.16 10.75 -14.48
CA ALA A 92 -14.95 10.06 -14.02
C ALA A 92 -14.75 10.10 -12.49
N LEU A 93 -15.40 11.03 -11.77
CA LEU A 93 -15.38 11.03 -10.30
C LEU A 93 -16.10 9.80 -9.71
N VAL A 94 -17.05 9.20 -10.42
CA VAL A 94 -17.79 8.01 -9.97
C VAL A 94 -16.88 6.78 -9.82
N PRO A 95 -16.19 6.29 -10.88
CA PRO A 95 -15.24 5.19 -10.75
C PRO A 95 -14.10 5.53 -9.80
N LEU A 96 -13.61 6.78 -9.81
CA LEU A 96 -12.57 7.21 -8.86
C LEU A 96 -13.05 7.06 -7.42
N GLY A 97 -14.26 7.50 -7.10
CA GLY A 97 -14.86 7.36 -5.78
C GLY A 97 -14.97 5.90 -5.34
N ILE A 98 -15.44 5.02 -6.24
CA ILE A 98 -15.51 3.57 -6.00
C ILE A 98 -14.12 3.00 -5.66
N CYS A 99 -13.10 3.34 -6.44
CA CYS A 99 -11.73 2.90 -6.22
C CYS A 99 -11.15 3.41 -4.90
N LEU A 100 -11.32 4.71 -4.59
CA LEU A 100 -10.82 5.30 -3.34
C LEU A 100 -11.55 4.75 -2.12
N LEU A 101 -12.85 4.43 -2.22
CA LEU A 101 -13.59 3.75 -1.15
C LEU A 101 -13.06 2.33 -0.93
N GLY A 102 -12.77 1.60 -2.01
CA GLY A 102 -12.10 0.30 -1.95
C GLY A 102 -10.72 0.39 -1.29
N LEU A 103 -9.87 1.33 -1.71
CA LEU A 103 -8.54 1.54 -1.14
C LEU A 103 -8.62 1.98 0.33
N ARG A 104 -9.55 2.87 0.69
CA ARG A 104 -9.80 3.23 2.09
C ARG A 104 -10.29 2.02 2.91
N TRP A 105 -11.07 1.13 2.30
CA TRP A 105 -11.45 -0.14 2.92
C TRP A 105 -10.21 -1.02 3.17
N ILE A 106 -9.17 -0.96 2.32
CA ILE A 106 -7.84 -1.63 2.43
C ILE A 106 -6.87 -0.90 3.39
N ASP A 107 -7.00 0.41 3.57
CA ASP A 107 -6.11 1.24 4.40
C ASP A 107 -6.59 1.44 5.85
N ARG A 108 -7.80 0.96 6.19
CA ARG A 108 -8.46 1.35 7.46
C ARG A 108 -7.73 1.04 8.78
N TRP A 109 -6.68 0.21 8.78
CA TRP A 109 -6.03 -0.30 10.00
C TRP A 109 -4.89 0.60 10.47
N ASP A 110 -4.13 1.16 9.54
CA ASP A 110 -3.07 2.12 9.79
C ASP A 110 -3.05 3.13 8.62
N PRO A 111 -3.89 4.19 8.68
CA PRO A 111 -4.10 5.05 7.53
C PRO A 111 -2.81 5.74 7.07
N GLU A 112 -2.53 5.64 5.78
CA GLU A 112 -1.35 6.25 5.17
C GLU A 112 -1.37 7.79 5.27
N PRO A 113 -0.20 8.45 5.34
CA PRO A 113 -0.12 9.91 5.38
C PRO A 113 -0.74 10.52 4.13
N ARG A 114 -1.75 11.37 4.32
CA ARG A 114 -2.52 12.03 3.26
C ARG A 114 -1.68 12.68 2.17
N GLY A 115 -0.54 13.28 2.53
CA GLY A 115 0.36 13.90 1.56
C GLY A 115 1.04 12.89 0.61
N ALA A 116 1.30 11.67 1.06
CA ALA A 116 1.84 10.61 0.21
C ALA A 116 0.74 10.02 -0.70
N LEU A 117 -0.48 9.86 -0.19
CA LEU A 117 -1.64 9.48 -1.01
C LEU A 117 -1.97 10.55 -2.06
N LEU A 118 -1.89 11.83 -1.71
CA LEU A 118 -2.07 12.93 -2.65
C LEU A 118 -0.99 12.90 -3.73
N PHE A 119 0.28 12.72 -3.37
CA PHE A 119 1.34 12.54 -4.35
C PHE A 119 1.09 11.34 -5.25
N ALA A 120 0.71 10.18 -4.69
CA ALA A 120 0.40 8.97 -5.44
C ALA A 120 -0.68 9.24 -6.49
N PHE A 121 -1.79 9.86 -6.06
CA PHE A 121 -2.89 10.22 -6.94
C PHE A 121 -2.45 11.18 -8.06
N LEU A 122 -1.74 12.28 -7.72
CA LEU A 122 -1.29 13.27 -8.69
C LEU A 122 -0.26 12.69 -9.68
N TRP A 123 0.62 11.81 -9.21
CA TRP A 123 1.56 11.10 -10.08
C TRP A 123 0.82 10.25 -11.11
N GLY A 124 -0.20 9.51 -10.67
CA GLY A 124 -1.06 8.71 -11.55
C GLY A 124 -1.81 9.57 -12.56
N ALA A 125 -2.53 10.58 -12.06
CA ALA A 125 -3.43 11.42 -12.86
C ALA A 125 -2.72 12.33 -13.85
N GLY A 126 -1.47 12.72 -13.57
CA GLY A 126 -0.70 13.64 -14.39
C GLY A 126 0.51 12.98 -15.01
N THR A 127 1.56 12.79 -14.20
CA THR A 127 2.88 12.36 -14.70
C THR A 127 2.84 11.04 -15.46
N SER A 128 2.09 10.05 -14.97
CA SER A 128 2.00 8.75 -15.64
C SER A 128 1.33 8.86 -17.00
N VAL A 129 0.33 9.73 -17.13
CA VAL A 129 -0.34 10.04 -18.40
C VAL A 129 0.64 10.74 -19.36
N VAL A 130 1.36 11.77 -18.90
CA VAL A 130 2.38 12.46 -19.71
C VAL A 130 3.46 11.50 -20.20
N VAL A 131 3.98 10.64 -19.33
CA VAL A 131 4.98 9.62 -19.70
C VAL A 131 4.40 8.68 -20.76
N THR A 132 3.13 8.28 -20.63
CA THR A 132 2.45 7.42 -21.61
C THR A 132 2.29 8.10 -22.97
N LEU A 133 1.87 9.37 -22.98
CA LEU A 133 1.73 10.15 -24.21
C LEU A 133 3.07 10.39 -24.92
N LEU A 134 4.14 10.64 -24.15
CA LEU A 134 5.47 10.90 -24.70
C LEU A 134 6.17 9.63 -25.19
N LEU A 135 6.03 8.51 -24.48
CA LEU A 135 6.72 7.26 -24.83
C LEU A 135 5.90 6.37 -25.77
N GLY A 136 4.60 6.59 -25.89
CA GLY A 136 3.69 5.68 -26.59
C GLY A 136 4.12 5.41 -28.04
N THR A 137 4.31 6.47 -28.83
CA THR A 137 4.68 6.36 -30.26
C THR A 137 6.00 5.63 -30.47
N TYR A 138 7.04 6.00 -29.72
CA TYR A 138 8.35 5.36 -29.80
C TYR A 138 8.31 3.87 -29.47
N VAL A 139 7.54 3.48 -28.46
CA VAL A 139 7.42 2.06 -28.06
C VAL A 139 6.61 1.27 -29.08
N VAL A 140 5.55 1.84 -29.68
CA VAL A 140 4.82 1.19 -30.77
C VAL A 140 5.75 0.92 -31.95
N GLU A 141 6.51 1.92 -32.40
CA GLU A 141 7.46 1.77 -33.52
C GLU A 141 8.52 0.70 -33.26
N LEU A 142 9.07 0.68 -32.05
CA LEU A 142 10.04 -0.33 -31.62
C LEU A 142 9.44 -1.75 -31.64
N LEU A 143 8.22 -1.92 -31.13
CA LEU A 143 7.54 -3.22 -31.07
C LEU A 143 7.14 -3.72 -32.46
N VAL A 144 6.62 -2.85 -33.32
CA VAL A 144 6.30 -3.17 -34.72
C VAL A 144 7.56 -3.66 -35.45
N SER A 145 8.67 -2.94 -35.30
CA SER A 145 9.96 -3.31 -35.88
C SER A 145 10.47 -4.65 -35.33
N ALA A 146 10.43 -4.86 -34.02
CA ALA A 146 10.96 -6.07 -33.37
C ALA A 146 10.13 -7.33 -33.65
N LEU A 147 8.80 -7.20 -33.77
CA LEU A 147 7.89 -8.32 -33.98
C LEU A 147 7.67 -8.66 -35.46
N GLY A 148 8.03 -7.76 -36.39
CA GLY A 148 7.82 -7.96 -37.82
C GLY A 148 6.35 -8.07 -38.21
N THR A 149 5.43 -7.50 -37.42
CA THR A 149 3.99 -7.54 -37.65
C THR A 149 3.42 -6.13 -37.80
N SER A 150 2.42 -5.97 -38.66
CA SER A 150 1.81 -4.69 -39.02
C SER A 150 0.38 -4.53 -38.49
N SER A 151 0.10 -5.03 -37.28
CA SER A 151 -1.19 -4.83 -36.61
C SER A 151 -1.09 -3.81 -35.46
N PRO A 152 -0.90 -2.49 -35.74
CA PRO A 152 -0.93 -1.44 -34.72
C PRO A 152 -2.17 -1.49 -33.82
N GLU A 153 -3.30 -1.91 -34.38
CA GLU A 153 -4.59 -2.04 -33.71
C GLU A 153 -4.58 -3.05 -32.55
N VAL A 154 -3.67 -4.03 -32.58
CA VAL A 154 -3.43 -4.97 -31.47
C VAL A 154 -2.21 -4.55 -30.66
N ILE A 155 -1.11 -4.20 -31.32
CA ILE A 155 0.17 -3.90 -30.64
C ILE A 155 0.03 -2.68 -29.72
N GLY A 156 -0.63 -1.63 -30.17
CA GLY A 156 -0.82 -0.41 -29.38
C GLY A 156 -1.62 -0.68 -28.10
N PRO A 157 -2.90 -1.04 -28.20
CA PRO A 157 -3.77 -1.23 -27.04
C PRO A 157 -3.41 -2.43 -26.16
N VAL A 158 -2.95 -3.55 -26.74
CA VAL A 158 -2.74 -4.81 -26.00
C VAL A 158 -1.33 -4.94 -25.47
N LEU A 159 -0.30 -4.42 -26.15
CA LEU A 159 1.09 -4.59 -25.71
C LEU A 159 1.71 -3.28 -25.22
N GLN A 160 1.71 -2.25 -26.06
CA GLN A 160 2.41 -1.01 -25.77
C GLN A 160 1.77 -0.26 -24.60
N ALA A 161 0.45 -0.07 -24.62
CA ALA A 161 -0.26 0.66 -23.58
C ALA A 161 -0.03 0.01 -22.20
N PRO A 162 -0.28 -1.29 -21.98
CA PRO A 162 0.02 -1.94 -20.70
C PRO A 162 1.48 -1.82 -20.26
N LEU A 163 2.44 -1.97 -21.18
CA LEU A 163 3.86 -1.89 -20.85
C LEU A 163 4.25 -0.49 -20.37
N VAL A 164 3.90 0.54 -21.14
CA VAL A 164 4.29 1.92 -20.84
C VAL A 164 3.53 2.44 -19.61
N GLU A 165 2.24 2.16 -19.54
CA GLU A 165 1.40 2.68 -18.47
C GLU A 165 1.73 2.06 -17.11
N GLU A 166 1.87 0.74 -17.01
CA GLU A 166 2.22 0.10 -15.74
C GLU A 166 3.64 0.46 -15.31
N PHE A 167 4.57 0.65 -16.25
CA PHE A 167 5.90 1.17 -15.94
C PHE A 167 5.81 2.60 -15.40
N ALA A 168 5.09 3.49 -16.06
CA ALA A 168 4.92 4.89 -15.66
C ALA A 168 4.25 5.03 -14.28
N LYS A 169 3.18 4.27 -14.03
CA LYS A 169 2.55 4.16 -12.70
C LYS A 169 3.54 3.62 -11.68
N GLY A 170 4.27 2.56 -12.04
CA GLY A 170 5.27 1.94 -11.19
C GLY A 170 6.37 2.89 -10.74
N LEU A 171 6.85 3.78 -11.62
CA LEU A 171 7.84 4.80 -11.25
C LEU A 171 7.37 5.68 -10.08
N GLY A 172 6.07 6.00 -10.02
CA GLY A 172 5.49 6.76 -8.90
C GLY A 172 5.55 5.99 -7.59
N VAL A 173 5.25 4.70 -7.64
CA VAL A 173 5.38 3.80 -6.48
C VAL A 173 6.84 3.69 -6.05
N LEU A 174 7.77 3.57 -7.00
CA LEU A 174 9.20 3.49 -6.72
C LEU A 174 9.73 4.79 -6.08
N ILE A 175 9.28 5.95 -6.54
CA ILE A 175 9.61 7.25 -5.93
C ILE A 175 9.07 7.30 -4.49
N LEU A 176 7.84 6.84 -4.25
CA LEU A 176 7.31 6.74 -2.89
C LEU A 176 8.16 5.82 -2.01
N VAL A 177 8.61 4.68 -2.53
CA VAL A 177 9.52 3.78 -1.80
C VAL A 177 10.82 4.47 -1.40
N TYR A 178 11.42 5.27 -2.28
CA TYR A 178 12.68 5.96 -1.98
C TYR A 178 12.50 7.21 -1.11
N THR A 179 11.42 7.97 -1.30
CA THR A 179 11.18 9.24 -0.59
C THR A 179 10.45 9.05 0.75
N ARG A 180 9.63 8.00 0.87
CA ARG A 180 8.77 7.71 2.03
C ARG A 180 8.99 6.32 2.61
N ARG A 181 10.20 5.77 2.47
CA ARG A 181 10.57 4.42 2.93
C ARG A 181 10.15 4.07 4.36
N SER A 182 10.10 5.07 5.24
CA SER A 182 9.68 4.91 6.65
C SER A 182 8.17 4.66 6.84
N HIS A 183 7.37 4.79 5.79
CA HIS A 183 5.92 4.56 5.77
C HIS A 183 5.56 3.35 4.90
N PHE A 184 6.56 2.51 4.53
CA PHE A 184 6.33 1.22 3.88
C PHE A 184 6.69 0.13 4.87
N ASP A 185 5.72 -0.27 5.67
CA ASP A 185 5.88 -1.25 6.74
C ASP A 185 5.42 -2.65 6.32
N GLY A 186 4.55 -2.76 5.32
CA GLY A 186 4.08 -4.03 4.79
C GLY A 186 3.60 -4.03 3.32
N PRO A 187 3.14 -5.19 2.84
CA PRO A 187 2.57 -5.32 1.49
C PRO A 187 1.21 -4.61 1.35
N VAL A 188 0.44 -4.43 2.44
CA VAL A 188 -0.83 -3.68 2.41
C VAL A 188 -0.59 -2.23 2.03
N ASP A 189 0.38 -1.57 2.66
CA ASP A 189 0.79 -0.19 2.37
C ASP A 189 1.17 -0.04 0.90
N GLY A 190 1.95 -1.00 0.39
CA GLY A 190 2.32 -1.08 -1.02
C GLY A 190 1.11 -1.15 -1.96
N ILE A 191 0.12 -1.99 -1.64
CA ILE A 191 -1.16 -2.08 -2.37
C ILE A 191 -1.90 -0.74 -2.33
N VAL A 192 -1.97 -0.07 -1.18
CA VAL A 192 -2.69 1.21 -1.04
C VAL A 192 -2.03 2.31 -1.88
N TYR A 193 -0.70 2.45 -1.81
CA TYR A 193 0.03 3.44 -2.61
C TYR A 193 -0.07 3.17 -4.10
N ALA A 194 0.21 1.93 -4.53
CA ALA A 194 0.16 1.56 -5.94
C ALA A 194 -1.26 1.65 -6.50
N GLY A 195 -2.25 1.21 -5.74
CA GLY A 195 -3.65 1.35 -6.10
C GLY A 195 -4.10 2.81 -6.21
N THR A 196 -3.56 3.71 -5.37
CA THR A 196 -3.87 5.15 -5.45
C THR A 196 -3.22 5.82 -6.66
N VAL A 197 -2.00 5.42 -7.04
CA VAL A 197 -1.40 5.81 -8.33
C VAL A 197 -2.28 5.34 -9.48
N ALA A 198 -2.68 4.08 -9.48
CA ALA A 198 -3.51 3.50 -10.53
C ALA A 198 -4.89 4.16 -10.62
N ALA A 199 -5.51 4.49 -9.49
CA ALA A 199 -6.79 5.20 -9.45
C ALA A 199 -6.68 6.63 -10.02
N GLY A 200 -5.56 7.33 -9.76
CA GLY A 200 -5.27 8.61 -10.38
C GLY A 200 -5.14 8.50 -11.89
N PHE A 201 -4.38 7.51 -12.38
CA PHE A 201 -4.25 7.26 -13.81
C PHE A 201 -5.60 6.95 -14.46
N ALA A 202 -6.36 6.02 -13.89
CA ALA A 202 -7.67 5.62 -14.38
C ALA A 202 -8.68 6.77 -14.38
N PHE A 203 -8.56 7.74 -13.48
CA PHE A 203 -9.39 8.95 -13.49
C PHE A 203 -9.18 9.76 -14.78
N THR A 204 -7.93 10.13 -15.08
CA THR A 204 -7.62 10.91 -16.29
C THR A 204 -7.89 10.12 -17.56
N GLU A 205 -7.60 8.83 -17.55
CA GLU A 205 -7.87 7.94 -18.68
C GLU A 205 -9.37 7.81 -18.94
N ASN A 206 -10.21 7.66 -17.92
CA ASN A 206 -11.67 7.62 -18.10
C ASN A 206 -12.21 8.93 -18.69
N ILE A 207 -11.64 10.10 -18.36
CA ILE A 207 -12.01 11.38 -19.00
C ILE A 207 -11.74 11.31 -20.51
N LEU A 208 -10.59 10.77 -20.91
CA LEU A 208 -10.24 10.59 -22.32
C LEU A 208 -11.24 9.67 -23.03
N TYR A 209 -11.53 8.49 -22.48
CA TYR A 209 -12.46 7.54 -23.11
C TYR A 209 -13.89 8.07 -23.20
N PHE A 210 -14.38 8.73 -22.15
CA PHE A 210 -15.70 9.37 -22.18
C PHE A 210 -15.74 10.51 -23.18
N GLY A 211 -14.67 11.32 -23.24
CA GLY A 211 -14.52 12.41 -24.19
C GLY A 211 -14.51 11.93 -25.64
N SER A 212 -13.74 10.88 -25.95
CA SER A 212 -13.72 10.25 -27.27
C SER A 212 -15.10 9.71 -27.66
N ALA A 213 -15.81 9.06 -26.73
CA ALA A 213 -17.17 8.58 -27.01
C ALA A 213 -18.16 9.71 -27.35
N VAL A 214 -18.03 10.86 -26.70
CA VAL A 214 -18.80 12.07 -27.02
C VAL A 214 -18.42 12.64 -28.38
N ALA A 215 -17.12 12.72 -28.69
CA ALA A 215 -16.61 13.29 -29.93
C ALA A 215 -16.94 12.45 -31.17
N GLU A 216 -16.82 11.13 -31.08
CA GLU A 216 -16.99 10.21 -32.21
C GLU A 216 -18.46 9.97 -32.58
N SER A 217 -19.33 9.84 -31.58
CA SER A 217 -20.72 9.43 -31.81
C SER A 217 -21.72 10.58 -31.85
N GLY A 218 -21.42 11.71 -31.20
CA GLY A 218 -22.38 12.78 -30.94
C GLY A 218 -23.64 12.35 -30.18
N ASN A 219 -23.70 11.10 -29.70
CA ASN A 219 -24.89 10.45 -29.15
C ASN A 219 -24.65 10.08 -27.69
N ALA A 220 -25.57 10.46 -26.81
CA ALA A 220 -25.56 10.10 -25.40
C ALA A 220 -25.48 8.57 -25.17
N GLY A 221 -26.01 7.76 -26.08
CA GLY A 221 -25.99 6.29 -25.97
C GLY A 221 -24.57 5.69 -25.94
N ALA A 222 -23.63 6.20 -26.74
CA ALA A 222 -22.26 5.69 -26.75
C ALA A 222 -21.52 6.07 -25.45
N LEU A 223 -21.69 7.31 -24.98
CA LEU A 223 -21.16 7.75 -23.69
C LEU A 223 -21.68 6.87 -22.54
N VAL A 224 -23.00 6.59 -22.52
CA VAL A 224 -23.60 5.71 -21.50
C VAL A 224 -23.00 4.30 -21.56
N GLY A 225 -22.85 3.73 -22.75
CA GLY A 225 -22.23 2.43 -22.94
C GLY A 225 -20.79 2.38 -22.41
N VAL A 226 -19.95 3.33 -22.81
CA VAL A 226 -18.56 3.42 -22.35
C VAL A 226 -18.49 3.68 -20.84
N PHE A 227 -19.35 4.53 -20.30
CA PHE A 227 -19.43 4.79 -18.86
C PHE A 227 -19.80 3.53 -18.07
N ILE A 228 -20.77 2.75 -18.53
CA ILE A 228 -21.16 1.50 -17.85
C ILE A 228 -20.00 0.50 -17.91
N LEU A 229 -19.48 0.21 -19.11
CA LEU A 229 -18.45 -0.82 -19.29
C LEU A 229 -17.14 -0.45 -18.58
N ARG A 230 -16.63 0.78 -18.79
CA ARG A 230 -15.37 1.23 -18.20
C ARG A 230 -15.51 1.72 -16.76
N GLY A 231 -16.52 2.53 -16.50
CA GLY A 231 -16.72 3.20 -15.22
C GLY A 231 -17.35 2.32 -14.13
N LEU A 232 -18.23 1.38 -14.48
CA LEU A 232 -18.95 0.56 -13.49
C LEU A 232 -18.49 -0.89 -13.46
N PHE A 233 -18.27 -1.51 -14.61
CA PHE A 233 -17.82 -2.91 -14.65
C PHE A 233 -16.33 -3.04 -14.36
N SER A 234 -15.48 -2.14 -14.86
CA SER A 234 -14.02 -2.25 -14.71
C SER A 234 -13.29 -1.21 -13.84
N PRO A 235 -13.91 -0.56 -12.82
CA PRO A 235 -13.24 0.51 -12.09
C PRO A 235 -11.95 0.02 -11.41
N PHE A 236 -11.91 -1.25 -10.99
CA PHE A 236 -10.80 -1.82 -10.25
C PHE A 236 -9.68 -2.43 -11.11
N ALA A 237 -9.81 -2.50 -12.45
CA ALA A 237 -8.83 -3.19 -13.29
C ALA A 237 -7.40 -2.64 -13.09
N HIS A 238 -7.18 -1.35 -13.35
CA HIS A 238 -5.89 -0.70 -13.11
C HIS A 238 -5.45 -0.83 -11.64
N VAL A 239 -6.37 -0.61 -10.70
CA VAL A 239 -6.07 -0.67 -9.26
C VAL A 239 -5.53 -2.05 -8.89
N MET A 240 -6.15 -3.13 -9.35
CA MET A 240 -5.70 -4.49 -9.07
C MET A 240 -4.34 -4.79 -9.68
N PHE A 241 -4.12 -4.46 -10.95
CA PHE A 241 -2.89 -4.81 -11.66
C PHE A 241 -1.69 -4.07 -11.07
N THR A 242 -1.75 -2.74 -10.95
CA THR A 242 -0.66 -1.97 -10.35
C THR A 242 -0.46 -2.33 -8.86
N SER A 243 -1.50 -2.75 -8.15
CA SER A 243 -1.38 -3.23 -6.76
C SER A 243 -0.50 -4.47 -6.62
N LEU A 244 -0.33 -5.30 -7.66
CA LEU A 244 0.60 -6.44 -7.64
C LEU A 244 2.04 -5.96 -7.49
N LEU A 245 2.42 -4.90 -8.22
CA LEU A 245 3.71 -4.23 -8.06
C LEU A 245 3.87 -3.68 -6.64
N GLY A 246 2.85 -2.99 -6.14
CA GLY A 246 2.80 -2.46 -4.78
C GLY A 246 3.01 -3.54 -3.72
N PHE A 247 2.30 -4.66 -3.83
CA PHE A 247 2.42 -5.81 -2.96
C PHE A 247 3.85 -6.36 -2.93
N VAL A 248 4.46 -6.60 -4.10
CA VAL A 248 5.82 -7.17 -4.20
C VAL A 248 6.86 -6.21 -3.60
N LEU A 249 6.73 -4.90 -3.85
CA LEU A 249 7.61 -3.90 -3.26
C LEU A 249 7.45 -3.81 -1.74
N GLY A 250 6.23 -3.72 -1.22
CA GLY A 250 5.96 -3.66 0.21
C GLY A 250 6.45 -4.92 0.92
N PHE A 251 6.27 -6.09 0.31
CA PHE A 251 6.82 -7.35 0.78
C PHE A 251 8.34 -7.35 0.84
N ALA A 252 9.02 -6.90 -0.22
CA ALA A 252 10.47 -6.79 -0.26
C ALA A 252 11.02 -5.84 0.82
N LEU A 253 10.35 -4.71 1.04
CA LEU A 253 10.72 -3.73 2.06
C LEU A 253 10.55 -4.26 3.49
N SER A 254 9.48 -5.02 3.75
CA SER A 254 9.24 -5.65 5.06
C SER A 254 10.37 -6.60 5.49
N ARG A 255 11.03 -7.24 4.50
CA ARG A 255 12.17 -8.16 4.69
C ARG A 255 13.53 -7.46 4.75
N GLY A 256 13.54 -6.14 4.69
CA GLY A 256 14.73 -5.33 4.64
C GLY A 256 15.52 -5.45 3.33
N GLY A 257 16.80 -5.09 3.30
CA GLY A 257 17.66 -5.14 2.10
C GLY A 257 17.98 -3.79 1.45
N GLY A 258 19.00 -3.79 0.57
CA GLY A 258 19.47 -2.62 -0.18
C GLY A 258 18.77 -2.41 -1.53
N ASN A 259 19.25 -1.45 -2.31
CA ASN A 259 18.62 -1.02 -3.57
C ASN A 259 18.44 -2.15 -4.58
N ALA A 260 19.39 -3.11 -4.66
CA ALA A 260 19.27 -4.26 -5.56
C ALA A 260 18.00 -5.09 -5.32
N ARG A 261 17.58 -5.28 -4.06
CA ARG A 261 16.34 -5.99 -3.74
C ARG A 261 15.11 -5.19 -4.14
N ILE A 262 15.13 -3.87 -3.98
CA ILE A 262 14.02 -2.99 -4.37
C ILE A 262 13.85 -3.00 -5.87
N LEU A 263 14.95 -2.86 -6.63
CA LEU A 263 14.93 -2.90 -8.09
C LEU A 263 14.52 -4.29 -8.62
N GLY A 264 15.02 -5.37 -8.02
CA GLY A 264 14.57 -6.72 -8.36
C GLY A 264 13.07 -6.92 -8.07
N ALA A 265 12.58 -6.44 -6.92
CA ALA A 265 11.16 -6.48 -6.57
C ALA A 265 10.30 -5.61 -7.50
N PHE A 266 10.83 -4.47 -7.96
CA PHE A 266 10.16 -3.62 -8.93
C PHE A 266 9.92 -4.37 -10.24
N VAL A 267 10.96 -4.99 -10.81
CA VAL A 267 10.83 -5.78 -12.04
C VAL A 267 9.89 -6.97 -11.83
N LEU A 268 10.06 -7.73 -10.75
CA LEU A 268 9.22 -8.89 -10.45
C LEU A 268 7.74 -8.53 -10.24
N GLY A 269 7.46 -7.37 -9.64
CA GLY A 269 6.10 -6.87 -9.44
C GLY A 269 5.48 -6.28 -10.71
N LEU A 270 6.29 -5.74 -11.61
CA LEU A 270 5.84 -5.13 -12.86
C LEU A 270 5.35 -6.17 -13.86
N LEU A 271 6.00 -7.35 -13.92
CA LEU A 271 5.61 -8.44 -14.83
C LEU A 271 4.13 -8.85 -14.70
N PRO A 272 3.61 -9.22 -13.52
CA PRO A 272 2.20 -9.59 -13.38
C PRO A 272 1.25 -8.39 -13.52
N ALA A 273 1.70 -7.16 -13.21
CA ALA A 273 0.91 -5.95 -13.44
C ALA A 273 0.69 -5.71 -14.94
N ILE A 274 1.76 -5.76 -15.74
CA ILE A 274 1.70 -5.66 -17.20
C ILE A 274 0.85 -6.81 -17.76
N ALA A 275 1.13 -8.06 -17.38
CA ALA A 275 0.41 -9.21 -17.92
C ALA A 275 -1.10 -9.18 -17.63
N GLY A 276 -1.51 -8.79 -16.42
CA GLY A 276 -2.92 -8.63 -16.08
C GLY A 276 -3.59 -7.53 -16.91
N HIS A 277 -2.88 -6.43 -17.14
CA HIS A 277 -3.37 -5.33 -17.96
C HIS A 277 -3.43 -5.70 -19.46
N MET A 278 -2.44 -6.41 -19.99
CA MET A 278 -2.48 -6.98 -21.35
C MET A 278 -3.67 -7.93 -21.51
N LEU A 279 -3.92 -8.81 -20.53
CA LEU A 279 -5.07 -9.70 -20.54
C LEU A 279 -6.40 -8.93 -20.54
N TRP A 280 -6.49 -7.84 -19.80
CA TRP A 280 -7.68 -7.00 -19.76
C TRP A 280 -7.94 -6.29 -21.10
N ASN A 281 -6.91 -5.65 -21.68
CA ASN A 281 -7.04 -4.93 -22.95
C ASN A 281 -7.23 -5.86 -24.15
N GLY A 282 -6.54 -7.01 -24.16
CA GLY A 282 -6.60 -7.97 -25.26
C GLY A 282 -7.68 -9.03 -25.11
N GLY A 283 -8.28 -9.20 -23.92
CA GLY A 283 -9.16 -10.31 -23.62
C GLY A 283 -10.36 -10.43 -24.55
N THR A 284 -11.05 -9.31 -24.81
CA THR A 284 -12.20 -9.24 -25.74
C THR A 284 -11.81 -9.10 -27.21
N LEU A 285 -10.53 -8.85 -27.50
CA LEU A 285 -10.02 -8.73 -28.86
C LEU A 285 -9.48 -10.07 -29.39
N VAL A 286 -8.90 -10.88 -28.50
CA VAL A 286 -8.11 -12.07 -28.85
C VAL A 286 -8.72 -13.37 -28.30
N LEU A 287 -9.35 -13.34 -27.12
CA LEU A 287 -9.73 -14.55 -26.39
C LEU A 287 -11.25 -14.77 -26.32
N PHE A 288 -12.05 -13.70 -26.32
CA PHE A 288 -13.50 -13.76 -26.15
C PHE A 288 -14.20 -12.80 -27.12
N ASN A 289 -15.34 -13.21 -27.68
CA ASN A 289 -16.17 -12.32 -28.52
C ASN A 289 -17.32 -11.66 -27.75
N ASP A 290 -17.48 -11.99 -26.46
CA ASP A 290 -18.54 -11.46 -25.60
C ASP A 290 -17.93 -10.87 -24.32
N PHE A 291 -18.20 -9.58 -24.08
CA PHE A 291 -17.67 -8.86 -22.93
C PHE A 291 -18.16 -9.45 -21.60
N PHE A 292 -19.44 -9.82 -21.49
CA PHE A 292 -20.01 -10.32 -20.24
C PHE A 292 -19.46 -11.69 -19.87
N LEU A 293 -19.25 -12.56 -20.86
CA LEU A 293 -18.60 -13.85 -20.66
C LEU A 293 -17.15 -13.65 -20.20
N PHE A 294 -16.38 -12.81 -20.88
CA PHE A 294 -15.01 -12.45 -20.47
C PHE A 294 -15.00 -11.91 -19.03
N TYR A 295 -15.91 -10.99 -18.72
CA TYR A 295 -16.03 -10.38 -17.41
C TYR A 295 -16.32 -11.43 -16.32
N LEU A 296 -17.30 -12.31 -16.52
CA LEU A 296 -17.70 -13.31 -15.54
C LEU A 296 -16.65 -14.41 -15.35
N VAL A 297 -15.97 -14.84 -16.42
CA VAL A 297 -15.02 -15.97 -16.38
C VAL A 297 -13.62 -15.54 -15.99
N VAL A 298 -13.21 -14.30 -16.32
CA VAL A 298 -11.85 -13.82 -16.07
C VAL A 298 -11.83 -12.76 -14.98
N GLN A 299 -12.59 -11.68 -15.15
CA GLN A 299 -12.49 -10.51 -14.26
C GLN A 299 -13.04 -10.78 -12.88
N VAL A 300 -14.21 -11.41 -12.76
CA VAL A 300 -14.82 -11.72 -11.47
C VAL A 300 -13.92 -12.65 -10.64
N PRO A 301 -13.38 -13.77 -11.17
CA PRO A 301 -12.42 -14.59 -10.43
C PRO A 301 -11.15 -13.85 -10.02
N LEU A 302 -10.57 -13.03 -10.90
CA LEU A 302 -9.40 -12.21 -10.55
C LEU A 302 -9.72 -11.21 -9.43
N PHE A 303 -10.88 -10.55 -9.48
CA PHE A 303 -11.31 -9.61 -8.44
C PHE A 303 -11.54 -10.33 -7.11
N VAL A 304 -12.22 -11.48 -7.12
CA VAL A 304 -12.42 -12.31 -5.93
C VAL A 304 -11.08 -12.77 -5.35
N ALA A 305 -10.15 -13.22 -6.19
CA ALA A 305 -8.81 -13.61 -5.76
C ALA A 305 -8.04 -12.43 -5.14
N ALA A 306 -8.12 -11.23 -5.70
CA ALA A 306 -7.51 -10.03 -5.14
C ALA A 306 -8.12 -9.67 -3.77
N VAL A 307 -9.44 -9.70 -3.63
CA VAL A 307 -10.15 -9.44 -2.37
C VAL A 307 -9.76 -10.47 -1.31
N ILE A 308 -9.78 -11.76 -1.64
CA ILE A 308 -9.36 -12.85 -0.73
C ILE A 308 -7.91 -12.64 -0.32
N SER A 309 -7.01 -12.34 -1.26
CA SER A 309 -5.59 -12.10 -0.98
C SER A 309 -5.40 -10.95 0.02
N VAL A 310 -6.10 -9.83 -0.17
CA VAL A 310 -6.07 -8.69 0.76
C VAL A 310 -6.63 -9.07 2.15
N VAL A 311 -7.72 -9.84 2.22
CA VAL A 311 -8.31 -10.29 3.49
C VAL A 311 -7.35 -11.23 4.22
N LEU A 312 -6.73 -12.18 3.52
CA LEU A 312 -5.76 -13.10 4.08
C LEU A 312 -4.51 -12.37 4.56
N LEU A 313 -4.01 -11.42 3.77
CA LEU A 313 -2.87 -10.59 4.12
C LEU A 313 -3.13 -9.81 5.41
N ARG A 314 -4.30 -9.18 5.55
CA ARG A 314 -4.69 -8.46 6.76
C ARG A 314 -4.84 -9.36 7.99
N ARG A 315 -5.45 -10.54 7.82
CA ARG A 315 -5.52 -11.54 8.89
C ARG A 315 -4.13 -11.97 9.33
N SER A 316 -3.21 -12.08 8.38
CA SER A 316 -1.83 -12.49 8.63
C SER A 316 -1.02 -11.40 9.35
N GLU A 317 -1.19 -10.13 8.99
CA GLU A 317 -0.59 -8.98 9.68
C GLU A 317 -1.09 -8.88 11.12
N ARG A 318 -2.40 -9.03 11.34
CA ARG A 318 -2.96 -9.09 12.70
C ARG A 318 -2.30 -10.17 13.55
N ARG A 319 -2.25 -11.41 13.04
CA ARG A 319 -1.64 -12.55 13.75
C ARG A 319 -0.16 -12.30 14.04
N LEU A 320 0.54 -11.65 13.11
CA LEU A 320 1.92 -11.26 13.29
C LEU A 320 2.06 -10.23 14.42
N THR A 321 1.26 -9.17 14.42
CA THR A 321 1.25 -8.17 15.49
C THR A 321 0.95 -8.80 16.85
N GLU A 322 -0.06 -9.68 16.93
CA GLU A 322 -0.39 -10.43 18.16
C GLU A 322 0.80 -11.27 18.63
N ALA A 323 1.43 -12.03 17.74
CA ALA A 323 2.57 -12.88 18.08
C ALA A 323 3.78 -12.05 18.56
N ARG A 324 4.09 -10.94 17.89
CA ARG A 324 5.25 -10.10 18.21
C ARG A 324 5.05 -9.30 19.49
N LEU A 325 3.88 -8.69 19.68
CA LEU A 325 3.56 -8.03 20.95
C LEU A 325 3.40 -9.05 22.10
N GLY A 326 3.00 -10.28 21.81
CA GLY A 326 2.96 -11.39 22.77
C GLY A 326 4.33 -11.73 23.38
N ASP A 327 5.42 -11.59 22.62
CA ASP A 327 6.79 -11.73 23.16
C ASP A 327 7.04 -10.71 24.29
N TYR A 328 6.61 -9.47 24.08
CA TYR A 328 6.77 -8.39 25.05
C TYR A 328 5.76 -8.47 26.20
N ALA A 329 4.60 -9.08 25.98
CA ALA A 329 3.67 -9.37 27.06
C ALA A 329 4.24 -10.41 28.04
N ARG A 330 4.86 -11.47 27.52
CA ARG A 330 5.61 -12.45 28.34
C ARG A 330 6.78 -11.81 29.09
N ALA A 331 7.41 -10.78 28.51
CA ALA A 331 8.51 -10.04 29.13
C ALA A 331 8.04 -8.92 30.09
N GLY A 332 6.73 -8.73 30.30
CA GLY A 332 6.16 -7.80 31.27
C GLY A 332 5.98 -6.34 30.79
N TRP A 333 6.09 -6.09 29.48
CA TRP A 333 5.89 -4.76 28.89
C TRP A 333 4.44 -4.46 28.53
N PHE A 334 3.66 -5.48 28.18
CA PHE A 334 2.24 -5.35 27.82
C PHE A 334 1.39 -6.40 28.54
N THR A 335 0.12 -6.12 28.75
CA THR A 335 -0.85 -7.16 29.15
C THR A 335 -1.39 -7.89 27.91
N PRO A 336 -1.88 -9.14 28.04
CA PRO A 336 -2.56 -9.83 26.93
C PRO A 336 -3.74 -9.03 26.35
N GLU A 337 -4.44 -8.27 27.18
CA GLU A 337 -5.54 -7.38 26.80
C GLU A 337 -5.03 -6.21 25.96
N GLU A 338 -3.92 -5.58 26.36
CA GLU A 338 -3.26 -4.53 25.58
C GLU A 338 -2.78 -5.06 24.24
N VAL A 339 -2.24 -6.29 24.18
CA VAL A 339 -1.86 -6.92 22.92
C VAL A 339 -3.07 -7.11 22.00
N ARG A 340 -4.19 -7.65 22.51
CA ARG A 340 -5.43 -7.78 21.72
C ARG A 340 -5.98 -6.43 21.28
N MET A 341 -5.91 -5.42 22.16
CA MET A 341 -6.33 -4.05 21.85
C MET A 341 -5.48 -3.46 20.72
N LEU A 342 -4.15 -3.57 20.82
CA LEU A 342 -3.20 -3.05 19.85
C LEU A 342 -3.23 -3.80 18.52
N ALA A 343 -3.54 -5.08 18.52
CA ALA A 343 -3.53 -5.90 17.32
C ALA A 343 -4.87 -5.96 16.58
N THR A 344 -5.96 -5.46 17.17
CA THR A 344 -7.30 -5.52 16.56
C THR A 344 -7.90 -4.15 16.32
N ARG A 345 -8.64 -3.99 15.22
CA ARG A 345 -9.36 -2.75 14.92
C ARG A 345 -10.43 -2.41 15.97
N PRO A 346 -11.34 -3.32 16.36
CA PRO A 346 -12.33 -3.01 17.40
C PRO A 346 -11.66 -2.58 18.71
N GLY A 347 -10.55 -3.23 19.08
CA GLY A 347 -9.73 -2.84 20.22
C GLY A 347 -9.18 -1.42 20.12
N ARG A 348 -8.48 -1.09 19.02
CA ARG A 348 -7.95 0.28 18.78
C ARG A 348 -9.05 1.34 18.79
N SER A 349 -10.18 1.09 18.13
CA SER A 349 -11.30 2.02 18.09
C SER A 349 -11.94 2.22 19.46
N GLN A 350 -12.14 1.14 20.22
CA GLN A 350 -12.64 1.21 21.60
C GLN A 350 -11.67 1.98 22.51
N ALA A 351 -10.37 1.71 22.40
CA ALA A 351 -9.34 2.40 23.17
C ALA A 351 -9.28 3.90 22.84
N LEU A 352 -9.42 4.28 21.56
CA LEU A 352 -9.49 5.67 21.15
C LEU A 352 -10.76 6.37 21.63
N ALA A 353 -11.92 5.73 21.53
CA ALA A 353 -13.18 6.27 22.03
C ALA A 353 -13.14 6.50 23.55
N TRP A 354 -12.62 5.52 24.30
CA TRP A 354 -12.38 5.68 25.73
C TRP A 354 -11.37 6.80 26.02
N ALA A 355 -10.23 6.82 25.33
CA ALA A 355 -9.21 7.85 25.53
C ALA A 355 -9.74 9.26 25.21
N GLN A 356 -10.63 9.39 24.23
CA GLN A 356 -11.31 10.65 23.93
C GLN A 356 -12.17 11.12 25.10
N SER A 357 -12.91 10.22 25.76
CA SER A 357 -13.74 10.56 26.92
C SER A 357 -12.96 11.09 28.13
N VAL A 358 -11.65 10.81 28.19
CA VAL A 358 -10.76 11.25 29.28
C VAL A 358 -9.68 12.25 28.81
N GLY A 359 -9.84 12.83 27.61
CA GLY A 359 -8.88 13.81 27.06
C GLY A 359 -7.50 13.25 26.68
N ALA A 360 -7.32 11.94 26.63
CA ALA A 360 -6.05 11.24 26.35
C ALA A 360 -5.91 10.75 24.89
N GLU A 361 -6.78 11.20 23.97
CA GLU A 361 -6.83 10.70 22.59
C GLU A 361 -5.48 10.79 21.86
N ARG A 362 -4.77 11.91 22.00
CA ARG A 362 -3.47 12.14 21.35
C ARG A 362 -2.42 11.14 21.83
N ASP A 363 -2.38 10.88 23.13
CA ASP A 363 -1.45 9.92 23.72
C ASP A 363 -1.81 8.49 23.36
N MET A 364 -3.11 8.15 23.31
CA MET A 364 -3.58 6.83 22.86
C MET A 364 -3.25 6.56 21.38
N ARG A 365 -3.48 7.52 20.47
CA ARG A 365 -3.07 7.40 19.06
C ARG A 365 -1.58 7.12 18.94
N ALA A 366 -0.78 7.81 19.76
CA ALA A 366 0.66 7.62 19.74
C ALA A 366 1.08 6.27 20.37
N PHE A 367 0.42 5.82 21.44
CA PHE A 367 0.64 4.50 22.04
C PHE A 367 0.35 3.37 21.04
N ILE A 368 -0.76 3.47 20.30
CA ILE A 368 -1.11 2.53 19.23
C ILE A 368 -0.03 2.48 18.14
N ARG A 369 0.41 3.65 17.65
CA ARG A 369 1.50 3.72 16.65
C ARG A 369 2.80 3.13 17.18
N THR A 370 3.18 3.44 18.43
CA THR A 370 4.37 2.89 19.06
C THR A 370 4.26 1.36 19.20
N GLY A 371 3.09 0.83 19.55
CA GLY A 371 2.81 -0.61 19.58
C GLY A 371 3.00 -1.29 18.23
N SER A 372 2.44 -0.73 17.14
CA SER A 372 2.70 -1.23 15.78
C SER A 372 4.20 -1.24 15.45
N ARG A 373 4.91 -0.13 15.75
CA ARG A 373 6.35 -0.02 15.51
C ARG A 373 7.17 -1.04 16.30
N ILE A 374 6.81 -1.33 17.55
CA ILE A 374 7.46 -2.37 18.36
C ILE A 374 7.32 -3.74 17.67
N ALA A 375 6.10 -4.09 17.24
CA ALA A 375 5.85 -5.34 16.55
C ALA A 375 6.67 -5.48 15.25
N TYR A 376 6.77 -4.40 14.46
CA TYR A 376 7.54 -4.36 13.23
C TYR A 376 9.06 -4.40 13.47
N THR A 377 9.57 -3.63 14.43
CA THR A 377 10.99 -3.65 14.83
C THR A 377 11.39 -5.06 15.26
N ARG A 378 10.57 -5.71 16.08
CA ARG A 378 10.77 -7.10 16.50
C ARG A 378 10.83 -8.06 15.32
N GLN A 379 9.90 -7.93 14.38
CA GLN A 379 9.88 -8.76 13.18
C GLN A 379 11.14 -8.56 12.32
N ARG A 380 11.61 -7.31 12.16
CA ARG A 380 12.83 -6.99 11.41
C ARG A 380 14.09 -7.55 12.06
N MET A 381 14.17 -7.52 13.39
CA MET A 381 15.27 -8.12 14.15
C MET A 381 15.33 -9.64 13.95
N LEU A 382 14.18 -10.33 14.04
CA LEU A 382 14.10 -11.78 13.82
C LEU A 382 14.46 -12.18 12.36
N GLY A 383 14.22 -11.28 11.41
CA GLY A 383 14.58 -11.43 9.99
C GLY A 383 16.06 -11.23 9.66
N GLY A 384 16.92 -10.87 10.64
CA GLY A 384 18.39 -10.85 10.47
C GLY A 384 19.01 -9.54 9.96
N ARG A 385 18.39 -8.38 10.23
CA ARG A 385 19.04 -7.07 10.01
C ARG A 385 19.99 -6.72 11.18
N ARG A 386 21.14 -6.11 10.86
CA ARG A 386 22.23 -5.71 11.79
C ARG A 386 21.70 -5.15 13.12
N ASP A 387 22.11 -5.79 14.21
CA ASP A 387 21.37 -5.83 15.46
C ASP A 387 21.45 -4.60 16.37
N ALA A 388 22.51 -3.80 16.28
CA ALA A 388 22.78 -2.75 17.27
C ALA A 388 21.78 -1.59 17.19
N ASP A 389 21.52 -1.07 15.98
CA ASP A 389 20.59 0.06 15.78
C ASP A 389 19.15 -0.32 16.14
N TYR A 390 18.74 -1.55 15.83
CA TYR A 390 17.38 -2.03 16.12
C TYR A 390 17.18 -2.34 17.60
N ALA A 391 18.20 -2.80 18.32
CA ALA A 391 18.09 -2.99 19.78
C ALA A 391 17.91 -1.65 20.51
N ALA A 392 18.65 -0.61 20.09
CA ALA A 392 18.47 0.74 20.63
C ALA A 392 17.09 1.32 20.28
N GLU A 393 16.62 1.13 19.04
CA GLU A 393 15.28 1.55 18.63
C GLU A 393 14.19 0.77 19.38
N GLU A 394 14.32 -0.55 19.53
CA GLU A 394 13.42 -1.42 20.30
C GLU A 394 13.27 -0.88 21.73
N ARG A 395 14.39 -0.61 22.41
CA ARG A 395 14.36 -0.09 23.78
C ARG A 395 13.68 1.27 23.86
N ARG A 396 14.03 2.19 22.97
CA ARG A 396 13.41 3.53 22.91
C ARG A 396 11.90 3.44 22.72
N LEU A 397 11.42 2.54 21.86
CA LEU A 397 9.99 2.36 21.61
C LEU A 397 9.26 1.79 22.84
N LEU A 398 9.89 0.85 23.57
CA LEU A 398 9.33 0.28 24.80
C LEU A 398 9.23 1.34 25.92
N ASP A 399 10.25 2.19 26.06
CA ASP A 399 10.25 3.29 27.02
C ASP A 399 9.18 4.34 26.66
N ASP A 400 9.07 4.73 25.38
CA ASP A 400 8.03 5.64 24.87
C ASP A 400 6.61 5.07 25.09
N ALA A 401 6.40 3.78 24.84
CA ALA A 401 5.13 3.12 25.12
C ALA A 401 4.76 3.17 26.62
N THR A 402 5.75 2.98 27.49
CA THR A 402 5.57 3.04 28.95
C THR A 402 5.20 4.45 29.41
N GLN A 403 5.90 5.48 28.90
CA GLN A 403 5.61 6.88 29.21
C GLN A 403 4.21 7.30 28.74
N ARG A 404 3.83 6.94 27.52
CA ARG A 404 2.49 7.22 26.97
C ARG A 404 1.40 6.57 27.81
N ARG A 405 1.61 5.31 28.20
CA ARG A 405 0.67 4.58 29.06
C ARG A 405 0.49 5.29 30.41
N ALA A 406 1.58 5.71 31.06
CA ALA A 406 1.53 6.46 32.31
C ALA A 406 0.74 7.77 32.15
N ARG A 407 0.99 8.53 31.08
CA ARG A 407 0.26 9.78 30.79
C ARG A 407 -1.23 9.57 30.54
N ILE A 408 -1.59 8.51 29.80
CA ILE A 408 -3.00 8.13 29.58
C ILE A 408 -3.69 7.87 30.91
N PHE A 409 -3.06 7.13 31.83
CA PHE A 409 -3.63 6.86 33.15
C PHE A 409 -3.73 8.12 34.03
N GLN A 410 -2.73 9.01 33.98
CA GLN A 410 -2.79 10.29 34.70
C GLN A 410 -3.96 11.17 34.25
N LEU A 411 -4.16 11.30 32.94
CA LEU A 411 -5.30 12.04 32.39
C LEU A 411 -6.64 11.38 32.76
N ALA A 412 -6.70 10.05 32.71
CA ALA A 412 -7.88 9.29 33.12
C ALA A 412 -8.19 9.42 34.62
N SER A 413 -7.19 9.59 35.48
CA SER A 413 -7.41 9.86 36.91
C SER A 413 -7.85 11.30 37.18
N ALA A 414 -7.37 12.27 36.40
CA ALA A 414 -7.73 13.68 36.54
C ALA A 414 -9.12 14.02 35.98
N ALA A 415 -9.67 13.15 35.12
CA ALA A 415 -11.00 13.28 34.55
C ALA A 415 -12.11 12.64 35.41
N ARG A 416 -11.75 11.96 36.51
CA ARG A 416 -12.69 11.50 37.54
C ARG A 416 -12.79 12.55 38.63
#